data_AF-A0A1G7IB10-F1
#
_entry.id   AF-A0A1G7IB10-F1
#
_cell.length_a   1.000
_cell.length_b   1.000
_cell.length_c   1.000
_cell.angle_alpha   90.00
_cell.angle_beta   90.00
_cell.angle_gamma   90.00
#
_symmetry.space_group_name_H-M   'P 1'
#
loop_
_entity.id
_entity.type
_entity.pdbx_description
1 polymer ?
#
loop_
_entity_poly.entity_id
_entity_poly.type
_entity_poly.pdbx_seq_one_letter_code
_entity_poly.pdbx_strand_id
1 'polypeptide(L)'
;MAIVFILFVALASWLFKQWMFETQRKNRRDYYRNVYLKSEAWQRKRYVVLKRDNWRCVYCGAKATQVHHTRYAKYNIGKEPIDWLVSVCYSCHEELHY
;
A
#
# COMPACT_ATOMS: atom_id res chain seq x y z
N MET A 1 -29.80 0.59 36.03
CA MET A 1 -30.41 0.31 34.72
C MET A 1 -29.90 1.24 33.61
N ALA A 2 -30.02 2.56 33.73
CA ALA A 2 -29.56 3.50 32.68
C ALA A 2 -28.05 3.44 32.36
N ILE A 3 -27.18 3.31 33.38
CA ILE A 3 -25.72 3.22 33.18
C ILE A 3 -25.34 1.96 32.40
N VAL A 4 -25.94 0.81 32.72
CA VAL A 4 -25.68 -0.46 32.01
C VAL A 4 -26.08 -0.35 30.54
N PHE A 5 -27.22 0.29 30.26
CA PHE A 5 -27.66 0.56 28.89
C PHE A 5 -26.70 1.50 28.14
N ILE A 6 -26.23 2.58 28.78
CA ILE A 6 -25.26 3.51 28.19
C ILE A 6 -23.94 2.80 27.88
N LEU A 7 -23.43 1.99 28.80
CA LEU A 7 -22.21 1.21 28.59
C LEU A 7 -22.36 0.21 27.43
N PHE A 8 -23.51 -0.45 27.35
CA PHE A 8 -23.83 -1.36 26.24
C PHE A 8 -23.86 -0.62 24.88
N VAL A 9 -24.54 0.52 24.80
CA VAL A 9 -24.61 1.32 23.56
C VAL A 9 -23.23 1.85 23.16
N ALA A 10 -22.42 2.31 24.12
CA ALA A 10 -21.06 2.76 23.88
C ALA A 10 -20.17 1.62 23.36
N LEU A 11 -20.27 0.42 23.96
CA LEU A 11 -19.57 -0.77 23.50
C LEU A 11 -20.00 -1.18 22.09
N ALA A 12 -21.31 -1.23 21.82
CA ALA A 12 -21.83 -1.57 20.50
C ALA A 12 -21.38 -0.57 19.43
N SER A 13 -21.37 0.73 19.75
CA SER A 13 -20.87 1.79 18.87
C SER A 13 -19.37 1.67 18.60
N TRP A 14 -18.59 1.31 19.62
CA TRP A 14 -17.16 1.07 19.48
C TRP A 14 -16.87 -0.16 18.61
N LEU A 15 -17.55 -1.29 18.87
CA LEU A 15 -17.46 -2.51 18.07
C LEU A 15 -17.84 -2.25 16.61
N PHE A 16 -18.93 -1.50 16.37
CA PHE A 16 -19.35 -1.13 15.03
C PHE A 16 -18.30 -0.26 14.32
N LYS A 17 -17.75 0.75 14.99
CA LYS A 17 -16.66 1.58 14.45
C LYS A 17 -15.42 0.75 14.11
N GLN A 18 -15.03 -0.18 14.98
CA GLN A 18 -13.90 -1.06 14.74
C GLN A 18 -14.16 -1.97 13.53
N TRP A 19 -15.31 -2.61 13.46
CA TRP A 19 -15.70 -3.45 12.34
C TRP A 19 -15.71 -2.69 11.01
N MET A 20 -16.26 -1.47 10.99
CA MET A 20 -16.25 -0.59 9.81
C MET A 20 -14.82 -0.26 9.37
N PHE A 21 -13.95 0.11 10.31
CA PHE A 21 -12.55 0.43 10.03
C PHE A 21 -11.78 -0.78 9.47
N GLU A 22 -12.00 -1.97 10.05
CA GLU A 22 -11.38 -3.20 9.56
C GLU A 22 -11.87 -3.57 8.15
N THR A 23 -13.17 -3.44 7.90
CA THR A 23 -13.77 -3.69 6.59
C THR A 23 -13.19 -2.76 5.54
N GLN A 24 -13.13 -1.45 5.82
CA GLN A 24 -12.51 -0.48 4.90
C GLN A 24 -11.04 -0.78 4.66
N ARG A 25 -10.28 -1.17 5.70
CA ARG A 25 -8.87 -1.55 5.57
C ARG A 25 -8.70 -2.77 4.65
N LYS A 26 -9.55 -3.80 4.81
CA LYS A 26 -9.56 -5.02 3.98
C LYS A 26 -9.87 -4.66 2.52
N ASN A 27 -10.95 -3.91 2.28
CA ASN A 27 -11.36 -3.50 0.94
C ASN A 27 -10.28 -2.65 0.25
N ARG A 28 -9.63 -1.72 0.97
CA ARG A 28 -8.51 -0.94 0.44
C ARG A 28 -7.33 -1.83 0.04
N ARG A 29 -6.96 -2.80 0.89
CA ARG A 29 -5.86 -3.73 0.61
C ARG A 29 -6.19 -4.62 -0.60
N ASP A 30 -7.43 -5.08 -0.68
CA ASP A 30 -7.93 -5.86 -1.81
C ASP A 30 -7.87 -5.07 -3.12
N TYR A 31 -8.47 -3.88 -3.15
CA TYR A 31 -8.40 -2.97 -4.29
C TYR A 31 -6.95 -2.69 -4.72
N TYR A 32 -6.06 -2.40 -3.78
CA TYR A 32 -4.66 -2.14 -4.07
C TYR A 32 -3.99 -3.34 -4.78
N ARG A 33 -4.14 -4.55 -4.23
CA ARG A 33 -3.49 -5.77 -4.74
C ARG A 33 -4.13 -6.30 -6.02
N ASN A 34 -5.45 -6.31 -6.06
CA ASN A 34 -6.20 -7.02 -7.08
C ASN A 34 -6.69 -6.12 -8.22
N VAL A 35 -6.71 -4.80 -8.03
CA VAL A 35 -7.13 -3.84 -9.05
C VAL A 35 -5.98 -2.90 -9.43
N TYR A 36 -5.47 -2.10 -8.49
CA TYR A 36 -4.49 -1.06 -8.82
C TYR A 36 -3.17 -1.63 -9.35
N LEU A 37 -2.55 -2.58 -8.66
CA LEU A 37 -1.27 -3.18 -9.09
C LEU A 37 -1.38 -3.97 -10.40
N LYS A 38 -2.58 -4.26 -10.90
CA LYS A 38 -2.82 -4.91 -12.20
C LYS A 38 -3.19 -3.91 -13.31
N SER A 39 -3.39 -2.64 -12.96
CA SER A 39 -3.86 -1.61 -13.89
C SER A 39 -2.76 -1.06 -14.81
N GLU A 40 -3.15 -0.56 -15.98
CA GLU A 40 -2.30 0.21 -16.90
C GLU A 40 -1.66 1.44 -16.24
N ALA A 41 -2.35 2.05 -15.27
CA ALA A 41 -1.82 3.19 -14.53
C ALA A 41 -0.58 2.79 -13.71
N TRP A 42 -0.64 1.65 -13.01
CA TRP A 42 0.51 1.12 -12.30
C TRP A 42 1.62 0.67 -13.25
N GLN A 43 1.29 -0.02 -14.33
CA GLN A 43 2.30 -0.48 -15.31
C GLN A 43 3.10 0.70 -15.89
N ARG A 44 2.41 1.79 -16.27
CA ARG A 44 3.07 3.03 -16.72
C ARG A 44 3.92 3.65 -15.63
N LYS A 45 3.39 3.80 -14.40
CA LYS A 45 4.17 4.35 -13.27
C LYS A 45 5.42 3.52 -12.99
N ARG A 46 5.28 2.19 -12.95
CA ARG A 46 6.38 1.23 -12.78
C ARG A 46 7.45 1.42 -13.85
N TYR A 47 7.07 1.58 -15.12
CA TYR A 47 8.03 1.83 -16.20
C TYR A 47 8.79 3.14 -15.99
N VAL A 48 8.10 4.23 -15.62
CA VAL A 48 8.74 5.53 -15.39
C VAL A 48 9.76 5.45 -14.25
N VAL A 49 9.45 4.74 -13.16
CA VAL A 49 10.39 4.53 -12.04
C VAL A 49 11.62 3.74 -12.49
N LEU A 50 11.41 2.61 -13.18
CA LEU A 50 12.52 1.80 -13.72
C LEU A 50 13.41 2.59 -14.68
N LYS A 51 12.80 3.41 -15.54
CA LYS A 51 13.52 4.27 -16.48
C LYS A 51 14.30 5.38 -15.75
N ARG A 52 13.68 6.04 -14.75
CA ARG A 52 14.34 7.08 -13.92
C ARG A 52 15.62 6.53 -13.29
N ASP A 53 15.57 5.32 -12.76
CA ASP A 53 16.69 4.68 -12.06
C ASP A 53 17.61 3.90 -13.02
N ASN A 54 17.49 4.14 -14.32
CA ASN A 54 18.29 3.50 -15.38
C ASN A 54 18.31 1.97 -15.31
N TRP A 55 17.18 1.36 -14.93
CA TRP A 55 17.00 -0.08 -14.73
C TRP A 55 18.02 -0.70 -13.77
N ARG A 56 18.53 0.09 -12.82
CA ARG A 56 19.47 -0.35 -11.79
C ARG A 56 18.82 -0.28 -10.42
N CYS A 57 19.15 -1.25 -9.58
CA CYS A 57 18.76 -1.30 -8.19
C CYS A 57 19.42 -0.13 -7.46
N VAL A 58 18.62 0.68 -6.76
CA VAL A 58 19.14 1.85 -6.04
C VAL A 58 20.03 1.48 -4.85
N TYR A 59 19.95 0.23 -4.37
CA TYR A 59 20.72 -0.24 -3.21
C TYR A 59 22.03 -0.93 -3.59
N CYS A 60 22.02 -1.76 -4.63
CA CYS A 60 23.18 -2.60 -4.99
C CYS A 60 23.68 -2.42 -6.43
N GLY A 61 23.02 -1.60 -7.25
CA GLY A 61 23.42 -1.34 -8.64
C GLY A 61 23.16 -2.47 -9.65
N ALA A 62 22.71 -3.65 -9.20
CA ALA A 62 22.30 -4.77 -10.06
C ALA A 62 21.09 -4.39 -10.94
N LYS A 63 20.76 -5.21 -11.94
CA LYS A 63 19.58 -4.95 -12.79
C LYS A 63 18.29 -4.95 -11.95
N ALA A 64 17.56 -3.83 -11.97
CA ALA A 64 16.26 -3.73 -11.33
C ALA A 64 15.18 -4.36 -12.20
N THR A 65 14.33 -5.16 -11.57
CA THR A 65 13.18 -5.82 -12.21
C THR A 65 11.88 -5.52 -11.46
N GLN A 66 11.95 -4.85 -10.32
CA GLN A 66 10.83 -4.57 -9.45
C GLN A 66 10.86 -3.10 -9.00
N VAL A 67 9.71 -2.63 -8.51
CA VAL A 67 9.56 -1.31 -7.91
C VAL A 67 9.05 -1.49 -6.50
N HIS A 68 9.82 -1.00 -5.53
CA HIS A 68 9.47 -1.02 -4.12
C HIS A 68 8.79 0.29 -3.72
N HIS A 69 7.75 0.22 -2.90
CA HIS A 69 7.11 1.38 -2.29
C HIS A 69 7.79 1.70 -0.96
N THR A 70 8.52 2.81 -0.87
CA THR A 70 9.09 3.29 0.40
C THR A 70 8.02 3.89 1.32
N ARG A 71 6.90 4.34 0.74
CA ARG A 71 5.70 4.82 1.46
C ARG A 71 4.44 4.42 0.70
N TYR A 72 3.36 4.14 1.44
CA TYR A 72 2.07 3.76 0.87
C TYR A 72 1.03 4.87 1.02
N ALA A 73 0.35 5.23 -0.07
CA ALA A 73 -0.71 6.22 -0.06
C ALA A 73 -1.94 5.72 0.73
N LYS A 74 -2.24 6.36 1.87
CA LYS A 74 -3.44 6.04 2.68
C LYS A 74 -4.73 6.32 1.90
N TYR A 75 -4.74 7.41 1.15
CA TYR A 75 -5.85 7.88 0.30
C TYR A 75 -5.33 8.13 -1.12
N ASN A 76 -6.22 8.14 -2.12
CA ASN A 76 -5.86 8.41 -3.52
C ASN A 76 -4.76 7.48 -4.07
N ILE A 77 -4.93 6.17 -3.88
CA ILE A 77 -4.05 5.14 -4.47
C ILE A 77 -3.86 5.41 -5.97
N GLY A 78 -2.62 5.43 -6.43
CA GLY A 78 -2.29 5.75 -7.82
C GLY A 78 -1.86 7.19 -8.05
N LYS A 79 -2.06 8.08 -7.06
CA LYS A 79 -1.62 9.48 -7.12
C LYS A 79 -0.42 9.79 -6.22
N GLU A 80 0.20 8.77 -5.62
CA GLU A 80 1.43 8.96 -4.83
C GLU A 80 2.58 9.55 -5.66
N PRO A 81 3.41 10.40 -5.04
CA PRO A 81 4.63 10.92 -5.64
C PRO A 81 5.55 9.79 -6.11
N ILE A 82 6.22 9.99 -7.24
CA ILE A 82 7.12 8.98 -7.79
C ILE A 82 8.35 8.74 -6.89
N ASP A 83 8.72 9.71 -6.06
CA ASP A 83 9.83 9.58 -5.11
C ASP A 83 9.53 8.61 -3.96
N TRP A 84 8.27 8.19 -3.80
CA TRP A 84 7.90 7.11 -2.87
C TRP A 84 8.13 5.73 -3.47
N LEU A 85 8.66 5.66 -4.69
CA LEU A 85 8.93 4.45 -5.44
C LEU A 85 10.40 4.40 -5.82
N VAL A 86 11.01 3.23 -5.68
CA VAL A 86 12.40 2.99 -6.06
C VAL A 86 12.54 1.68 -6.85
N SER A 87 13.43 1.68 -7.84
CA SER A 87 13.77 0.49 -8.60
C SER A 87 14.70 -0.42 -7.82
N VAL A 88 14.33 -1.69 -7.71
CA VAL A 88 15.11 -2.69 -6.96
C VAL A 88 15.24 -3.99 -7.76
N CYS A 89 16.34 -4.71 -7.51
CA CYS A 89 16.46 -6.10 -7.93
C CYS A 89 15.62 -7.01 -7.02
N TYR A 90 15.41 -8.25 -7.46
CA TYR A 90 14.65 -9.24 -6.70
C TYR A 90 15.19 -9.46 -5.28
N SER A 91 16.52 -9.64 -5.13
CA SER A 91 17.12 -9.93 -3.82
C SER A 91 16.92 -8.79 -2.82
N CYS A 92 17.21 -7.55 -3.22
CA CYS A 92 16.99 -6.40 -2.34
C CYS A 92 15.50 -6.16 -2.08
N HIS A 93 14.62 -6.48 -3.03
CA HIS A 93 13.19 -6.35 -2.79
C HIS A 93 12.72 -7.31 -1.70
N GLU A 94 13.15 -8.57 -1.74
CA GLU A 94 12.82 -9.55 -0.71
C GLU A 94 13.33 -9.11 0.66
N GLU A 95 14.59 -8.65 0.76
CA GLU A 95 15.19 -8.12 2.00
C GLU A 95 14.38 -6.96 2.62
N LEU A 96 13.71 -6.14 1.81
CA LEU A 96 12.89 -5.02 2.27
C LEU A 96 11.49 -5.40 2.76
N HIS A 97 11.02 -6.63 2.46
CA HIS A 97 9.73 -7.13 2.96
C HIS A 97 9.85 -7.96 4.24
N TYR A 98 11.06 -8.07 4.80
CA TYR A 98 11.35 -8.66 6.11
C TYR A 98 11.43 -7.61 7.22
#